data_AF-A0A7S2DPP3-F1
#
_entry.id   AF-A0A7S2DPP3-F1
#
_cell.length_a   1.000
_cell.length_b   1.000
_cell.length_c   1.000
_cell.angle_alpha   90.00
_cell.angle_beta   90.00
_cell.angle_gamma   90.00
#
_symmetry.space_group_name_H-M   'P 1'
#
loop_
_entity.id
_entity.type
_entity.pdbx_description
1 polymer ?
#
loop_
_entity_poly.entity_id
_entity_poly.type
_entity_poly.pdbx_seq_one_letter_code
_entity_poly.pdbx_strand_id
1 'polypeptide(L)'
;NGICDVYTFTDVSEFFLRRARVRFAEYDFVEYRLFNCDADPRLQGLASGQCNFVVATNVLHATPFIRNTLDNCQQLLCPGGMLIINELFLTSAYGQITFGMTDGWWLFSECRDPERVGQDSPLLTWRQWQGLLPKK
;
A
#
# COMPACT_ATOMS: atom_id res chain seq x y z
N ASN A 1 -24.40 0.75 -13.25
CA ASN A 1 -24.80 0.84 -11.83
C ASN A 1 -23.57 0.52 -10.98
N GLY A 2 -22.88 1.55 -10.48
CA GLY A 2 -21.61 1.42 -9.76
C GLY A 2 -21.79 0.94 -8.32
N ILE A 3 -22.20 -0.32 -8.16
CA ILE A 3 -22.30 -0.98 -6.86
C ILE A 3 -21.01 -1.77 -6.66
N CYS A 4 -20.41 -1.64 -5.48
CA CYS A 4 -19.26 -2.44 -5.07
C CYS A 4 -19.79 -3.72 -4.44
N ASP A 5 -19.52 -4.88 -5.07
CA ASP A 5 -19.99 -6.16 -4.55
C ASP A 5 -19.24 -6.56 -3.27
N VAL A 6 -17.92 -6.30 -3.22
CA VAL A 6 -17.05 -6.59 -2.07
C VAL A 6 -15.95 -5.53 -1.95
N TYR A 7 -15.73 -5.02 -0.74
CA TYR A 7 -14.59 -4.19 -0.37
C TYR A 7 -13.73 -4.91 0.67
N THR A 8 -12.56 -5.39 0.29
CA THR A 8 -11.63 -6.01 1.23
C THR A 8 -10.75 -4.94 1.90
N PHE A 9 -11.09 -4.56 3.12
CA PHE A 9 -10.25 -3.73 3.97
C PHE A 9 -9.08 -4.54 4.52
N THR A 10 -7.86 -4.07 4.31
CA THR A 10 -6.66 -4.78 4.74
C THR A 10 -5.68 -3.91 5.51
N ASP A 11 -4.97 -4.53 6.45
CA ASP A 11 -3.87 -3.89 7.18
C ASP A 11 -2.89 -4.97 7.68
N VAL A 12 -1.65 -4.60 8.00
CA VAL A 12 -0.67 -5.49 8.67
C VAL A 12 -0.98 -5.65 10.16
N SER A 13 -1.87 -4.83 10.71
CA SER A 13 -2.20 -4.76 12.14
C SER A 13 -3.65 -5.14 12.41
N GLU A 14 -3.81 -6.18 13.23
CA GLU A 14 -5.11 -6.56 13.79
C GLU A 14 -5.79 -5.43 14.57
N PHE A 15 -5.01 -4.48 15.12
CA PHE A 15 -5.58 -3.32 15.82
C PHE A 15 -6.40 -2.44 14.87
N PHE A 16 -5.87 -2.14 13.68
CA PHE A 16 -6.58 -1.33 12.69
C PHE A 16 -7.77 -2.09 12.11
N LEU A 17 -7.67 -3.41 11.90
CA LEU A 17 -8.79 -4.23 11.46
C LEU A 17 -9.95 -4.23 12.47
N ARG A 18 -9.67 -4.34 13.78
CA ARG A 18 -10.72 -4.25 14.82
C ARG A 18 -11.40 -2.88 14.81
N ARG A 19 -10.64 -1.79 14.65
CA ARG A 19 -11.21 -0.43 14.56
C ARG A 19 -12.04 -0.25 13.29
N ALA A 20 -11.58 -0.79 12.17
CA ALA A 20 -12.29 -0.74 10.90
C ALA A 20 -13.63 -1.48 11.00
N ARG A 21 -13.67 -2.67 11.62
CA ARG A 21 -14.91 -3.44 11.87
C ARG A 21 -15.96 -2.64 12.62
N VAL A 22 -15.55 -1.90 13.66
CA VAL A 22 -16.47 -1.03 14.41
C VAL A 22 -16.92 0.17 13.55
N ARG A 23 -15.98 0.81 12.85
CA ARG A 23 -16.26 2.02 12.06
C ARG A 23 -17.16 1.76 10.85
N PHE A 24 -17.03 0.60 10.23
CA PHE A 24 -17.72 0.23 9.00
C PHE A 24 -18.76 -0.88 9.23
N ALA A 25 -19.26 -1.02 10.47
CA ALA A 25 -20.22 -2.05 10.85
C ALA A 25 -21.54 -1.98 10.08
N GLU A 26 -21.90 -0.81 9.54
CA GLU A 26 -23.12 -0.61 8.75
C GLU A 26 -23.00 -1.05 7.28
N TYR A 27 -21.81 -1.50 6.84
CA TYR A 27 -21.54 -1.88 5.45
C TYR A 27 -21.29 -3.38 5.33
N ASP A 28 -22.32 -4.14 4.95
CA ASP A 28 -22.26 -5.61 4.84
C ASP A 28 -21.32 -6.12 3.74
N PHE A 29 -20.92 -5.27 2.79
CA PHE A 29 -20.00 -5.62 1.70
C PHE A 29 -18.51 -5.47 2.09
N VAL A 30 -18.20 -5.03 3.30
CA VAL A 30 -16.81 -4.84 3.74
C VAL A 30 -16.28 -6.11 4.41
N GLU A 31 -15.26 -6.70 3.81
CA GLU A 31 -14.49 -7.80 4.39
C GLU A 31 -13.20 -7.27 5.02
N TYR A 32 -12.66 -7.99 6.00
CA TYR A 32 -11.48 -7.55 6.75
C TYR A 32 -10.42 -8.65 6.73
N ARG A 33 -9.19 -8.29 6.35
CA ARG A 33 -8.11 -9.27 6.23
C ARG A 33 -6.76 -8.70 6.66
N LEU A 34 -5.98 -9.51 7.37
CA LEU A 34 -4.59 -9.21 7.65
C LEU A 34 -3.78 -9.38 6.35
N PHE A 35 -3.04 -8.35 5.95
CA PHE A 35 -2.31 -8.35 4.68
C PHE A 35 -1.05 -7.49 4.76
N ASN A 36 0.07 -8.06 4.34
CA ASN A 36 1.32 -7.37 4.08
C ASN A 36 1.52 -7.23 2.57
N CYS A 37 1.50 -5.99 2.08
CA CYS A 37 1.66 -5.69 0.65
C CYS A 37 3.09 -5.93 0.10
N ASP A 38 4.09 -6.12 0.97
CA ASP A 38 5.45 -6.51 0.56
C ASP A 38 5.60 -8.04 0.37
N ALA A 39 4.66 -8.85 0.88
CA ALA A 39 4.67 -10.30 0.69
C ALA A 39 3.75 -10.73 -0.47
N ASP A 40 4.04 -11.91 -1.05
CA ASP A 40 3.23 -12.48 -2.14
C ASP A 40 1.75 -12.55 -1.74
N PRO A 41 0.84 -11.89 -2.47
CA PRO A 41 -0.57 -11.86 -2.09
C PRO A 41 -1.25 -13.23 -2.10
N ARG A 42 -0.80 -14.15 -2.95
CA ARG A 42 -1.38 -15.48 -3.11
C ARG A 42 -1.12 -16.34 -1.88
N LEU A 43 0.03 -16.17 -1.24
CA LEU A 43 0.37 -16.83 0.02
C LEU A 43 -0.45 -16.29 1.20
N GLN A 44 -1.10 -15.14 1.02
CA GLN A 44 -1.98 -14.49 1.99
C GLN A 44 -3.48 -14.67 1.63
N GLY A 45 -3.77 -15.59 0.72
CA GLY A 45 -5.12 -15.97 0.31
C GLY A 45 -5.80 -14.99 -0.65
N LEU A 46 -5.09 -14.02 -1.21
CA LEU A 46 -5.60 -13.11 -2.23
C LEU A 46 -5.15 -13.58 -3.62
N ALA A 47 -6.11 -14.01 -4.45
CA ALA A 47 -5.82 -14.52 -5.78
C ALA A 47 -5.38 -13.40 -6.73
N SER A 48 -4.55 -13.76 -7.72
CA SER A 48 -4.18 -12.83 -8.78
C SER A 48 -5.40 -12.47 -9.63
N GLY A 49 -5.49 -11.21 -10.05
CA GLY A 49 -6.54 -10.77 -10.98
C GLY A 49 -7.94 -10.66 -10.37
N GLN A 50 -8.09 -10.68 -9.04
CA GLN A 50 -9.39 -10.69 -8.38
C GLN A 50 -9.97 -9.29 -8.09
N CYS A 51 -9.18 -8.23 -8.22
CA CYS A 51 -9.58 -6.87 -7.87
C CYS A 51 -9.73 -5.98 -9.11
N ASN A 52 -10.85 -5.24 -9.22
CA ASN A 52 -10.96 -4.16 -10.20
C ASN A 52 -10.17 -2.91 -9.76
N PHE A 53 -10.13 -2.67 -8.46
CA PHE A 53 -9.43 -1.54 -7.85
C PHE A 53 -8.59 -2.00 -6.67
N VAL A 54 -7.36 -1.51 -6.60
CA VAL A 54 -6.51 -1.60 -5.41
C VAL A 54 -6.27 -0.17 -4.93
N VAL A 55 -6.62 0.13 -3.69
CA VAL A 55 -6.46 1.46 -3.11
C VAL A 55 -5.35 1.40 -2.05
N ALA A 56 -4.28 2.14 -2.28
CA ALA A 56 -3.15 2.24 -1.37
C ALA A 56 -3.00 3.68 -0.90
N THR A 57 -3.32 3.95 0.37
CA THR A 57 -3.24 5.29 0.96
C THR A 57 -2.19 5.33 2.04
N ASN A 58 -1.12 6.08 1.82
CA ASN A 58 -0.02 6.31 2.77
C ASN A 58 0.56 5.02 3.36
N VAL A 59 0.82 4.04 2.51
CA VAL A 59 1.24 2.69 2.92
C VAL A 59 2.41 2.15 2.11
N LEU A 60 2.51 2.47 0.82
CA LEU A 60 3.50 1.85 -0.06
C LEU A 60 4.92 2.28 0.32
N HIS A 61 5.09 3.53 0.75
CA HIS A 61 6.40 4.04 1.18
C HIS A 61 6.96 3.27 2.40
N ALA A 62 6.10 2.70 3.24
CA ALA A 62 6.48 2.00 4.47
C ALA A 62 6.87 0.52 4.23
N THR A 63 7.31 0.19 3.01
CA THR A 63 7.75 -1.16 2.63
C THR A 63 9.25 -1.20 2.31
N PRO A 64 9.91 -2.36 2.44
CA PRO A 64 11.33 -2.54 2.13
C PRO A 64 11.70 -2.19 0.70
N PHE A 65 11.01 -2.76 -0.30
CA PHE A 65 11.35 -2.61 -1.71
C PHE A 65 10.14 -2.16 -2.51
N ILE A 66 10.15 -0.91 -2.98
CA ILE A 66 8.95 -0.33 -3.58
C ILE A 66 8.51 -1.02 -4.87
N ARG A 67 9.45 -1.54 -5.68
CA ARG A 67 9.12 -2.30 -6.89
C ARG A 67 8.35 -3.58 -6.57
N ASN A 68 8.85 -4.34 -5.59
CA ASN A 68 8.20 -5.58 -5.15
C ASN A 68 6.78 -5.30 -4.65
N THR A 69 6.61 -4.27 -3.82
CA THR A 69 5.28 -3.85 -3.34
C THR A 69 4.34 -3.48 -4.48
N LEU A 70 4.81 -2.71 -5.47
CA LEU A 70 4.02 -2.35 -6.65
C LEU A 70 3.66 -3.57 -7.50
N ASP A 71 4.58 -4.51 -7.69
CA ASP A 71 4.35 -5.74 -8.42
C ASP A 71 3.30 -6.61 -7.70
N ASN A 72 3.34 -6.69 -6.38
CA ASN A 72 2.32 -7.38 -5.58
C ASN A 72 0.95 -6.71 -5.71
N CYS A 73 0.87 -5.38 -5.65
CA CYS A 73 -0.38 -4.66 -5.91
C CYS A 73 -0.90 -4.90 -7.34
N GLN A 74 -0.02 -4.91 -8.33
CA GLN A 74 -0.38 -5.13 -9.73
C GLN A 74 -0.91 -6.56 -9.97
N GLN A 75 -0.34 -7.56 -9.29
CA GLN A 75 -0.80 -8.96 -9.36
C GLN A 75 -2.25 -9.14 -8.91
N LEU A 76 -2.72 -8.32 -7.95
CA LEU A 76 -4.11 -8.37 -7.49
C LEU A 76 -5.11 -7.87 -8.54
N LEU A 77 -4.67 -7.02 -9.46
CA LEU A 77 -5.55 -6.36 -10.42
C LEU A 77 -5.95 -7.28 -11.57
N CYS A 78 -7.25 -7.33 -11.87
CA CYS A 78 -7.75 -7.94 -13.09
C CYS A 78 -7.24 -7.17 -14.32
N PRO A 79 -7.29 -7.76 -15.54
CA PRO A 79 -7.07 -7.01 -16.77
C PRO A 79 -7.96 -5.76 -16.81
N GLY A 80 -7.35 -4.59 -17.04
CA GLY A 80 -8.05 -3.29 -17.04
C GLY A 80 -8.33 -2.69 -15.66
N GLY A 81 -7.93 -3.36 -14.58
CA GLY A 81 -8.03 -2.84 -13.21
C GLY A 81 -7.12 -1.62 -12.95
N MET A 82 -7.37 -0.92 -11.85
CA MET A 82 -6.66 0.30 -11.50
C MET A 82 -6.04 0.24 -10.10
N LEU A 83 -4.74 0.54 -10.03
CA LEU A 83 -4.05 0.87 -8.79
C LEU A 83 -4.23 2.38 -8.52
N ILE A 84 -4.82 2.71 -7.37
CA ILE A 84 -5.02 4.08 -6.91
C ILE A 84 -4.06 4.32 -5.75
N ILE A 85 -3.10 5.21 -5.96
CA ILE A 85 -2.07 5.56 -4.98
C ILE A 85 -2.36 6.96 -4.44
N ASN A 86 -2.53 7.07 -3.13
CA ASN A 86 -2.60 8.33 -2.41
C ASN A 86 -1.42 8.41 -1.45
N GLU A 87 -0.42 9.23 -1.78
CA GLU A 87 0.84 9.29 -1.04
C GLU A 87 1.31 10.72 -0.76
N LEU A 88 2.04 10.85 0.35
CA LEU A 88 2.87 12.03 0.57
C LEU A 88 4.08 11.96 -0.35
N PHE A 89 4.44 13.08 -0.96
CA PHE A 89 5.54 13.15 -1.94
C PHE A 89 6.63 14.14 -1.53
N LEU A 90 6.51 14.77 -0.36
CA LEU A 90 7.50 15.69 0.21
C LEU A 90 7.79 15.34 1.66
N THR A 91 9.08 15.26 1.97
CA THR A 91 9.56 15.13 3.34
C THR A 91 9.37 16.45 4.07
N SER A 92 8.82 16.39 5.28
CA SER A 92 8.71 17.52 6.18
C SER A 92 9.20 17.14 7.56
N ALA A 93 9.70 18.13 8.33
CA ALA A 93 10.10 17.92 9.72
C ALA A 93 8.94 17.36 10.56
N TYR A 94 7.72 17.84 10.30
CA TYR A 94 6.50 17.33 10.93
C TYR A 94 6.29 15.84 10.64
N GLY A 95 6.42 15.43 9.37
CA GLY A 95 6.30 14.03 8.97
C GLY A 95 7.35 13.14 9.63
N GLN A 96 8.62 13.59 9.66
CA GLN A 96 9.68 12.83 10.30
C GLN A 96 9.50 12.69 11.81
N ILE A 97 9.09 13.74 12.53
CA ILE A 97 8.86 13.65 13.99
C ILE A 97 7.62 12.80 14.31
N THR A 98 6.61 12.81 13.43
CA THR A 98 5.36 12.08 13.64
C THR A 98 5.49 10.59 13.30
N PHE A 99 6.13 10.26 12.18
CA PHE A 99 6.18 8.90 11.64
C PHE A 99 7.58 8.26 11.66
N GLY A 100 8.65 9.05 11.86
CA GLY A 100 10.02 8.54 11.89
C GLY A 100 10.35 7.61 13.05
N MET A 101 9.45 7.45 14.01
CA MET A 101 9.56 6.44 15.08
C MET A 101 8.77 5.16 14.79
N THR A 102 8.15 5.06 13.61
CA THR A 102 7.42 3.85 13.20
C THR A 102 8.35 2.89 12.48
N ASP A 103 8.13 1.58 12.68
CA ASP A 103 8.97 0.52 12.11
C ASP A 103 9.12 0.63 10.59
N GLY A 104 8.03 0.99 9.89
CA GLY A 104 8.01 1.07 8.43
C GLY A 104 8.79 2.25 7.83
N TRP A 105 9.10 3.29 8.60
CA TRP A 105 9.64 4.54 8.05
C TRP A 105 11.08 4.39 7.51
N TRP A 106 11.88 3.50 8.10
CA TRP A 106 13.29 3.34 7.76
C TRP A 106 13.63 2.03 7.03
N LEU A 107 12.65 1.14 6.81
CA LEU A 107 12.86 -0.15 6.16
C LEU A 107 13.58 -0.05 4.81
N PHE A 108 13.24 0.97 4.01
CA PHE A 108 13.89 1.18 2.71
C PHE A 108 15.41 1.38 2.83
N SER A 109 15.86 2.05 3.90
CA SER A 109 17.27 2.37 4.13
C SER A 109 18.00 1.15 4.68
N GLU A 110 17.38 0.46 5.65
CA GLU A 110 17.91 -0.77 6.25
C GLU A 110 18.09 -1.89 5.21
N CYS A 111 17.10 -2.06 4.34
CA CYS A 111 17.12 -3.06 3.27
C CYS A 111 17.86 -2.58 2.00
N ARG A 112 18.29 -1.31 1.96
CA ARG A 112 19.01 -0.69 0.83
C ARG A 112 18.23 -0.77 -0.48
N ASP A 113 16.99 -0.30 -0.46
CA ASP A 113 16.14 -0.23 -1.66
C ASP A 113 16.85 0.52 -2.81
N PRO A 114 17.08 -0.13 -3.96
CA PRO A 114 17.72 0.49 -5.12
C PRO A 114 17.02 1.77 -5.61
N GLU A 115 15.71 1.89 -5.41
CA GLU A 115 14.92 3.05 -5.88
C GLU A 115 15.00 4.27 -4.96
N ARG A 116 15.52 4.08 -3.75
CA ARG A 116 15.54 5.09 -2.67
C ARG A 116 16.93 5.27 -2.05
N VAL A 117 17.98 4.93 -2.80
CA VAL A 117 19.37 5.05 -2.35
C VAL A 117 19.71 6.50 -2.00
N GLY A 118 20.30 6.69 -0.82
CA GLY A 118 20.76 8.00 -0.36
C GLY A 118 19.66 8.96 0.08
N GLN A 119 18.40 8.50 0.18
CA GLN A 119 17.31 9.31 0.71
C GLN A 119 17.31 9.35 2.24
N ASP A 120 16.84 10.47 2.79
CA ASP A 120 16.62 10.70 4.22
C ASP A 120 15.16 10.41 4.64
N SER A 121 14.35 9.89 3.73
CA SER A 121 12.91 9.66 3.90
C SER A 121 12.42 8.54 2.97
N PRO A 122 11.40 7.76 3.39
CA PRO A 122 10.83 6.71 2.56
C PRO A 122 9.98 7.24 1.39
N LEU A 123 9.65 8.53 1.42
CA LEU A 123 8.76 9.17 0.47
C LEU A 123 9.44 9.30 -0.90
N LEU A 124 8.64 9.11 -1.94
CA LEU A 124 9.07 9.25 -3.32
C LEU A 124 8.53 10.56 -3.90
N THR A 125 9.38 11.28 -4.61
CA THR A 125 8.95 12.43 -5.40
C THR A 125 8.03 11.99 -6.52
N TRP A 126 7.24 12.93 -7.06
CA TRP A 126 6.40 12.67 -8.23
C TRP A 126 7.17 12.07 -9.41
N ARG A 127 8.40 12.55 -9.66
CA ARG A 127 9.24 12.04 -10.76
C ARG A 127 9.64 10.57 -10.55
N GLN A 128 9.92 10.18 -9.31
CA GLN A 128 10.25 8.79 -9.01
C GLN A 128 9.03 7.89 -9.18
N TRP A 129 7.86 8.32 -8.69
CA TRP A 129 6.60 7.62 -8.96
C TRP A 129 6.34 7.43 -10.46
N GLN A 130 6.54 8.48 -11.26
CA GLN A 130 6.41 8.39 -12.72
C GLN A 130 7.42 7.42 -13.36
N GLY A 131 8.60 7.27 -12.78
CA GLY A 131 9.62 6.31 -13.25
C GLY A 131 9.34 4.86 -12.86
N LEU A 132 8.60 4.64 -11.78
CA LEU A 132 8.22 3.32 -11.26
C LEU A 132 6.96 2.78 -11.91
N LEU A 133 6.01 3.66 -12.22
CA LEU A 133 4.71 3.27 -12.75
C LEU A 133 4.77 3.08 -14.27
N PRO A 134 4.01 2.11 -14.82
CA PRO A 134 3.95 1.91 -16.26
C PRO A 134 3.44 3.17 -16.95
N LYS A 135 4.09 3.53 -18.07
CA LYS A 135 3.61 4.60 -18.94
C LYS A 135 2.33 4.12 -19.62
N LYS A 136 1.24 4.87 -19.43
CA LYS A 136 0.02 4.71 -20.23
C LYS A 136 0.22 5.26 -21.63
#